data_AF-A0A417YGC3-F1
#
_entry.id   AF-A0A417YGC3-F1
#
_cell.length_a   1.000
_cell.length_b   1.000
_cell.length_c   1.000
_cell.angle_alpha   90.00
_cell.angle_beta   90.00
_cell.angle_gamma   90.00
#
_symmetry.space_group_name_H-M   'P 1'
#
loop_
_entity.id
_entity.type
_entity.pdbx_description
1 polymer ?
#
loop_
_entity_poly.entity_id
_entity_poly.type
_entity_poly.pdbx_seq_one_letter_code
_entity_poly.pdbx_strand_id
1 'polypeptide(L)' 'MTIEKAIFITNVFAHSYPDLHTQLWKEFEENVHQSKRSGVFGADKLAYMKWLNEKKHDTFISLIDNSIVSR' A
#
# COMPACT_ATOMS: atom_id res chain seq x y z
N MET A 1 -2.82 4.98 11.66
CA MET A 1 -2.74 3.70 10.92
C MET A 1 -1.61 2.89 11.53
N THR A 2 -1.86 1.67 12.01
CA THR A 2 -0.83 0.82 12.62
C THR A 2 -0.06 0.03 11.56
N ILE A 3 1.13 -0.45 11.89
CA ILE A 3 1.93 -1.33 11.01
C ILE A 3 1.14 -2.59 10.62
N GLU A 4 0.47 -3.22 11.58
CA GLU A 4 -0.33 -4.43 11.36
C GLU A 4 -1.47 -4.18 10.35
N LYS A 5 -2.17 -3.05 10.50
CA LYS A 5 -3.23 -2.66 9.56
C LYS A 5 -2.66 -2.41 8.16
N ALA A 6 -1.47 -1.85 8.06
CA ALA A 6 -0.82 -1.61 6.77
C ALA A 6 -0.39 -2.89 6.07
N ILE A 7 0.16 -3.84 6.82
CA ILE A 7 0.49 -5.17 6.32
C ILE A 7 -0.79 -5.87 5.82
N PHE A 8 -1.85 -5.86 6.62
CA PHE A 8 -3.13 -6.46 6.23
C PHE A 8 -3.68 -5.86 4.93
N ILE A 9 -3.80 -4.54 4.85
CA ILE A 9 -4.35 -3.86 3.67
C ILE A 9 -3.49 -4.12 2.44
N THR A 10 -2.15 -4.09 2.59
CA THR A 10 -1.26 -4.35 1.46
C THR A 10 -1.39 -5.81 0.98
N ASN A 11 -1.55 -6.77 1.89
CA ASN A 11 -1.78 -8.17 1.54
C ASN A 11 -3.14 -8.37 0.85
N VAL A 12 -4.20 -7.72 1.34
CA VAL A 12 -5.52 -7.75 0.69
C VAL A 12 -5.44 -7.15 -0.70
N PHE A 13 -4.76 -6.00 -0.85
CA PHE A 13 -4.57 -5.37 -2.17
C PHE A 13 -3.78 -6.27 -3.13
N ALA A 14 -2.69 -6.91 -2.65
CA ALA A 14 -1.91 -7.85 -3.44
C ALA A 14 -2.71 -9.11 -3.83
N HIS A 15 -3.63 -9.56 -2.97
CA HIS A 15 -4.49 -10.70 -3.25
C HIS A 15 -5.59 -10.35 -4.27
N SER A 16 -6.25 -9.21 -4.10
CA SER A 16 -7.35 -8.78 -4.98
C SER A 16 -6.87 -8.26 -6.34
N TYR A 17 -5.67 -7.67 -6.39
CA TYR A 17 -5.11 -7.06 -7.60
C TYR A 17 -3.61 -7.35 -7.74
N PRO A 18 -3.20 -8.62 -7.97
CA PRO A 18 -1.79 -9.03 -7.92
C PRO A 18 -0.90 -8.34 -8.95
N ASP A 19 -1.36 -8.21 -10.20
CA ASP A 19 -0.60 -7.58 -11.27
C ASP A 19 -0.43 -6.07 -11.04
N LEU A 20 -1.52 -5.40 -10.67
CA LEU A 20 -1.52 -3.97 -10.37
C LEU A 20 -0.68 -3.67 -9.12
N HIS A 21 -0.77 -4.50 -8.08
CA HIS A 21 0.08 -4.38 -6.90
C HIS A 21 1.55 -4.49 -7.27
N THR A 22 1.92 -5.45 -8.13
CA THR A 22 3.31 -5.65 -8.56
C THR A 22 3.83 -4.46 -9.34
N GLN A 23 3.04 -3.95 -10.29
CA GLN A 23 3.39 -2.74 -11.05
C GLN A 23 3.58 -1.53 -10.12
N LEU A 24 2.61 -1.27 -9.25
CA LEU A 24 2.63 -0.12 -8.35
C LEU A 24 3.73 -0.24 -7.30
N TRP A 25 4.06 -1.45 -6.85
CA TRP A 25 5.19 -1.68 -5.95
C TRP A 25 6.51 -1.34 -6.62
N LYS A 26 6.70 -1.72 -7.88
CA LYS A 26 7.89 -1.38 -8.65
C LYS A 26 7.99 0.13 -8.89
N GLU A 27 6.90 0.77 -9.29
CA GLU A 27 6.86 2.23 -9.43
C GLU A 27 7.14 2.93 -8.10
N PHE A 28 6.55 2.43 -7.01
CA PHE A 28 6.84 2.91 -5.68
C PHE A 28 8.34 2.81 -5.45
N GLU A 29 8.95 1.64 -5.71
CA GLU A 29 10.37 1.31 -5.55
C GLU A 29 11.34 2.24 -6.30
N GLU A 30 10.95 2.67 -7.49
CA GLU A 30 11.72 3.61 -8.32
C GLU A 30 11.57 5.06 -7.85
N ASN A 31 10.41 5.46 -7.32
CA ASN A 31 10.08 6.87 -7.04
C ASN A 31 10.34 7.32 -5.60
N VAL A 32 10.40 6.39 -4.65
CA VAL A 32 10.63 6.70 -3.24
C VAL A 32 12.09 6.35 -2.85
N HIS A 33 12.77 7.18 -2.07
CA HIS A 33 14.15 6.85 -1.72
C HIS A 33 14.16 5.70 -0.69
N GLN A 34 15.14 4.79 -0.73
CA GLN A 34 15.21 3.65 0.19
C GLN A 34 15.20 4.11 1.67
N SER A 35 15.80 5.26 1.97
CA SER A 35 15.78 5.89 3.30
C SER A 35 14.38 6.28 3.81
N LYS A 36 13.37 6.37 2.94
CA LYS A 36 11.96 6.61 3.27
C LYS A 36 11.15 5.32 3.45
N ARG A 37 11.73 4.16 3.14
CA ARG A 37 11.12 2.82 3.26
C ARG A 37 11.85 1.92 4.26
N SER A 38 13.13 2.20 4.51
CA SER A 38 13.95 1.46 5.47
C SER A 38 13.63 1.91 6.89
N GLY A 39 13.33 0.92 7.74
CA GLY A 39 12.94 1.10 9.13
C GLY A 39 12.57 -0.25 9.76
N VAL A 40 11.65 -0.22 10.73
CA VAL A 40 11.07 -1.42 11.36
C VAL A 40 10.27 -2.24 10.33
N PHE A 41 10.17 -3.56 10.53
CA PHE A 41 9.33 -4.44 9.70
C PHE A 41 7.93 -3.84 9.46
N GLY A 42 7.52 -3.71 8.20
CA GLY A 42 6.23 -3.11 7.79
C GLY A 42 6.20 -1.59 7.65
N ALA A 43 7.31 -0.88 7.91
CA ALA A 43 7.44 0.54 7.60
C ALA A 43 7.39 0.83 6.08
N ASP A 44 7.88 -0.11 5.27
CA ASP A 44 7.78 -0.11 3.81
C ASP A 44 6.31 -0.16 3.34
N LYS A 45 5.48 -0.97 4.00
CA LYS A 45 4.04 -1.09 3.72
C LYS A 45 3.28 0.19 4.06
N LEU A 46 3.63 0.82 5.19
CA LEU A 46 3.08 2.14 5.54
C LEU A 46 3.47 3.21 4.52
N ALA A 47 4.75 3.27 4.13
CA ALA A 47 5.23 4.21 3.14
C ALA A 47 4.56 4.00 1.77
N TYR A 48 4.37 2.74 1.37
CA TYR A 48 3.69 2.38 0.13
C TYR A 48 2.23 2.83 0.12
N MET A 49 1.47 2.52 1.18
CA MET A 49 0.09 2.97 1.29
C MET A 49 -0.04 4.49 1.32
N LYS A 50 0.88 5.18 1.99
CA LYS A 50 0.92 6.64 2.00
C LYS A 50 1.13 7.19 0.58
N TRP A 51 2.08 6.61 -0.15
CA TRP A 51 2.37 6.99 -1.53
C TRP A 51 1.18 6.74 -2.47
N LEU A 52 0.45 5.63 -2.31
CA LEU A 52 -0.77 5.35 -3.10
C LEU A 52 -1.90 6.34 -2.78
N ASN A 53 -2.06 6.74 -1.52
CA ASN A 53 -3.02 7.76 -1.11
C ASN A 53 -2.65 9.15 -1.66
N GLU A 54 -1.37 9.52 -1.66
CA GLU A 54 -0.88 10.78 -2.22
C GLU A 54 -1.07 10.82 -3.75
N LYS A 55 -0.83 9.69 -4.43
CA LYS A 55 -1.14 9.52 -5.87
C LYS A 55 -2.63 9.52 -6.17
N LYS A 56 -3.50 9.41 -5.15
CA LYS A 56 -4.95 9.22 -5.30
C LYS A 56 -5.30 8.07 -6.24
N HIS A 57 -4.66 6.91 -6.06
CA HIS A 57 -4.90 5.78 -6.96
C HIS A 57 -6.30 5.20 -6.75
N ASP A 58 -7.18 5.36 -7.73
CA ASP A 58 -8.62 5.05 -7.64
C ASP A 58 -8.91 3.62 -7.18
N THR A 59 -8.22 2.61 -7.74
CA THR A 59 -8.41 1.20 -7.37
C THR A 59 -8.05 0.91 -5.91
N PHE A 60 -6.98 1.54 -5.42
CA PHE A 60 -6.53 1.34 -4.05
C PHE A 60 -7.44 2.07 -3.06
N ILE A 61 -7.86 3.30 -3.38
CA ILE A 61 -8.84 4.05 -2.58
C ILE A 61 -10.16 3.29 -2.52
N SER A 62 -10.66 2.83 -3.67
CA SER A 62 -11.89 2.03 -3.74
C SER A 62 -11.78 0.76 -2.93
N LEU A 63 -10.63 0.07 -2.95
CA LEU A 63 -10.40 -1.09 -2.11
C LEU A 63 -10.47 -0.71 -0.62
N ILE A 64 -9.79 0.36 -0.20
CA ILE A 64 -9.82 0.82 1.20
C ILE A 64 -11.24 1.18 1.65
N ASP A 65 -11.99 1.93 0.86
CA ASP A 65 -13.34 2.35 1.20
C ASP A 65 -14.30 1.15 1.29
N ASN A 66 -14.17 0.18 0.38
CA ASN A 66 -15.01 -1.02 0.39
C ASN A 66 -14.59 -2.06 1.44
N SER A 67 -13.29 -2.15 1.76
CA SER A 67 -12.74 -3.15 2.71
C SER A 67 -12.70 -2.69 4.16
N ILE A 68 -12.80 -1.38 4.44
CA ILE A 68 -12.84 -0.84 5.81
C ILE A 68 -14.28 -0.56 6.29
N VAL A 69 -15.28 -0.53 5.39
CA VAL A 69 -16.69 -0.30 5.75
C VAL A 69 -17.51 -1.59 5.93
N SER A 70 -17.02 -2.74 5.45
CA SER A 70 -17.69 -4.02 5.71
C SER A 70 -17.15 -4.68 6.98
N ARG A 71 -17.79 -4.29 8.10
CA ARG A 71 -18.00 -4.99 9.39
C ARG A 71 -17.01 -6.07 9.85
#